data_AF-B7PSK3-F1
#
_entry.id   AF-B7PSK3-F1
#
_cell.length_a   1.000
_cell.length_b   1.000
_cell.length_c   1.000
_cell.angle_alpha   90.00
_cell.angle_beta   90.00
_cell.angle_gamma   90.00
#
_symmetry.space_group_name_H-M   'P 1'
#
loop_
_entity.id
_entity.type
_entity.pdbx_description
1 polymer ?
#
loop_
_entity_poly.entity_id
_entity_poly.type
_entity_poly.pdbx_seq_one_letter_code
_entity_poly.pdbx_strand_id
1 'polypeptide(L)'
;MVLLVSESQLRFFFNVTPSDSAKEQVLQAEFHLFKLKPKHRFVDKLGDAKSHLLEVRVYQALPGASALKEEGNRLLDVRRMTYNSVGWEVFYVKEAAEDWIRNPATNLGQTRTYAEPFFFRAACG
;
A
#
# COMPACT_ATOMS: atom_id res chain seq x y z
N MET A 1 -2.04 2.79 5.97
CA MET A 1 -2.30 2.51 4.54
C MET A 1 -2.84 1.09 4.39
N VAL A 2 -3.78 0.88 3.47
CA VAL A 2 -4.44 -0.42 3.23
C VAL A 2 -4.22 -0.79 1.77
N LEU A 3 -3.75 -2.01 1.52
CA LEU A 3 -3.70 -2.60 0.19
C LEU A 3 -4.86 -3.58 0.06
N LEU A 4 -5.67 -3.38 -0.98
CA LEU A 4 -6.69 -4.32 -1.39
C LEU A 4 -6.20 -4.99 -2.67
N VAL A 5 -5.96 -6.29 -2.54
CA VAL A 5 -5.64 -7.20 -3.64
C VAL A 5 -6.90 -8.03 -3.86
N SER A 6 -7.25 -8.34 -5.10
CA SER A 6 -8.51 -8.98 -5.55
C SER A 6 -9.21 -9.98 -4.60
N GLU A 7 -8.51 -10.69 -3.71
CA GLU A 7 -9.09 -11.54 -2.66
C GLU A 7 -8.42 -11.46 -1.28
N SER A 8 -7.48 -10.54 -1.07
CA SER A 8 -6.73 -10.42 0.20
C SER A 8 -6.47 -8.96 0.59
N GLN A 9 -6.48 -8.70 1.89
CA GLN A 9 -6.30 -7.37 2.44
C GLN A 9 -5.03 -7.33 3.27
N LEU A 10 -4.14 -6.40 2.95
CA LEU A 10 -2.91 -6.17 3.71
C LEU A 10 -2.94 -4.77 4.31
N ARG A 11 -2.46 -4.64 5.54
CA ARG A 11 -2.40 -3.35 6.24
C ARG A 11 -0.97 -3.00 6.60
N PHE A 12 -0.64 -1.75 6.35
CA PHE A 12 0.66 -1.17 6.62
C PHE A 12 0.51 0.06 7.48
N PHE A 13 1.36 0.13 8.49
CA PHE A 13 1.52 1.29 9.34
C PHE A 13 2.96 1.76 9.22
N PHE A 14 3.14 3.08 9.12
CA PHE A 14 4.45 3.69 8.98
C PHE A 14 4.60 4.72 10.08
N ASN A 15 5.71 4.69 10.83
CA ASN A 15 6.07 5.83 11.64
C ASN A 15 6.58 6.93 10.71
N VAL A 16 5.96 8.10 10.76
CA VAL A 16 6.37 9.26 9.99
C VAL A 16 6.99 10.25 10.96
N THR A 17 8.26 10.59 10.73
CA THR A 17 8.91 11.65 11.48
C THR A 17 8.36 12.99 10.99
N PRO A 18 7.83 13.85 11.87
CA PRO A 18 7.44 15.20 11.48
C PRO A 18 8.64 15.94 10.89
N SER A 19 8.41 16.79 9.89
CA SER A 19 9.44 17.75 9.50
C SER A 19 9.55 18.83 10.56
N ASP A 20 10.78 19.16 10.96
CA ASP A 20 11.08 20.24 11.90
C ASP A 20 10.89 21.64 11.27
N SER A 21 10.72 21.71 9.95
CA SER A 21 10.61 22.96 9.21
C SER A 21 9.21 23.15 8.64
N ALA A 22 8.53 24.21 9.09
CA ALA A 22 7.23 24.62 8.53
C ALA A 22 7.26 24.98 7.04
N LYS A 23 8.44 24.97 6.41
CA LYS A 23 8.65 25.30 4.98
C LYS A 23 8.89 24.08 4.10
N GLU A 24 9.09 22.90 4.66
CA GLU A 24 9.35 21.70 3.85
C GLU A 24 8.05 21.18 3.23
N GLN A 25 8.11 20.93 1.92
CA GLN A 25 7.00 20.34 1.18
C GLN A 25 7.39 18.93 0.73
N VAL A 26 6.45 17.99 0.84
CA VAL A 26 6.61 16.68 0.22
C VAL A 26 6.58 16.87 -1.30
N LEU A 27 7.70 16.58 -1.97
CA LEU A 27 7.73 16.62 -3.42
C LEU A 27 7.14 15.34 -4.00
N GLN A 28 7.53 14.21 -3.42
CA GLN A 28 7.15 12.87 -3.85
C GLN A 28 7.16 11.91 -2.65
N ALA A 29 6.23 10.95 -2.65
CA ALA A 29 6.28 9.83 -1.73
C ALA A 29 5.92 8.53 -2.44
N GLU A 30 6.75 7.52 -2.19
CA GLU A 30 6.66 6.21 -2.82
C GLU A 30 6.52 5.11 -1.78
N PHE A 31 5.61 4.19 -2.05
CA PHE A 31 5.46 2.94 -1.34
C PHE A 31 5.96 1.79 -2.20
N HIS A 32 6.97 1.07 -1.70
CA HIS A 32 7.64 -0.01 -2.42
C HIS A 32 7.21 -1.36 -1.84
N LEU A 33 6.62 -2.20 -2.70
CA LEU A 33 6.14 -3.54 -2.35
C LEU A 33 6.96 -4.58 -3.13
N PHE A 34 7.61 -5.51 -2.43
CA PHE A 34 8.25 -6.63 -3.10
C PHE A 34 7.26 -7.78 -3.29
N LYS A 35 7.00 -8.14 -4.55
CA LYS A 35 6.17 -9.29 -4.88
C LYS A 35 7.00 -10.56 -4.97
N LEU A 36 6.59 -11.56 -4.19
CA LEU A 36 7.13 -12.92 -4.25
C LEU A 36 6.32 -13.79 -5.22
N LYS A 37 6.98 -14.80 -5.80
CA LYS A 37 6.30 -15.82 -6.60
C LYS A 37 5.40 -16.66 -5.67
N PRO A 38 4.15 -16.97 -6.07
CA PRO A 38 3.32 -17.91 -5.33
C PRO A 38 4.05 -19.25 -5.16
N LYS A 39 4.13 -19.78 -3.94
CA LYS A 39 4.64 -21.15 -3.72
C LYS A 39 3.66 -22.11 -4.39
N HIS A 40 4.16 -22.98 -5.27
CA HIS A 40 3.43 -23.90 -6.17
C HIS A 40 2.33 -24.81 -5.56
N ARG A 41 2.04 -24.74 -4.26
CA ARG A 41 1.07 -25.63 -3.57
C ARG A 41 -0.40 -25.37 -3.90
N PHE A 42 -0.73 -24.33 -4.67
CA PHE A 42 -2.12 -24.02 -5.05
C PHE A 42 -2.39 -24.08 -6.57
N VAL A 43 -1.39 -24.45 -7.38
CA VAL A 43 -1.48 -24.35 -8.85
C VAL A 43 -2.18 -25.56 -9.48
N ASP A 44 -2.31 -26.69 -8.79
CA ASP A 44 -2.83 -27.93 -9.38
C ASP A 44 -4.35 -28.14 -9.22
N LYS A 45 -5.09 -27.20 -8.61
CA LYS A 45 -6.54 -27.40 -8.33
C LYS A 45 -7.50 -26.34 -8.85
N LEU A 46 -7.03 -25.28 -9.49
CA LEU A 46 -7.92 -24.31 -10.12
C LEU A 46 -7.60 -24.27 -11.61
N GLY A 47 -8.28 -25.15 -12.35
CA GLY A 47 -8.45 -24.95 -13.76
C GLY A 47 -8.91 -23.51 -14.01
N ASP A 48 -8.39 -22.95 -15.09
CA ASP A 48 -8.60 -21.60 -15.63
C ASP A 48 -7.45 -20.61 -15.38
N ALA A 49 -6.52 -20.64 -16.33
CA ALA A 49 -5.49 -19.63 -16.60
C ALA A 49 -6.07 -18.25 -17.00
N LYS A 50 -7.12 -17.76 -16.32
CA LYS A 50 -7.93 -16.62 -16.78
C LYS A 50 -7.77 -15.30 -16.03
N SER A 51 -6.82 -15.18 -15.11
CA SER A 51 -6.27 -13.86 -14.84
C SER A 51 -4.75 -13.94 -14.63
N HIS A 52 -4.01 -13.86 -15.74
CA HIS A 52 -2.58 -13.55 -15.69
C HIS A 52 -2.30 -12.19 -15.03
N LEU A 53 -3.33 -11.39 -14.74
CA LEU A 53 -3.24 -10.05 -14.20
C LEU A 53 -3.91 -9.97 -12.82
N LEU A 54 -3.17 -9.40 -11.87
CA LEU A 54 -3.60 -8.99 -10.56
C LEU A 54 -3.84 -7.48 -10.60
N GLU A 55 -4.94 -7.01 -10.02
CA GLU A 55 -5.15 -5.59 -9.72
C GLU A 55 -4.89 -5.37 -8.24
N VAL A 56 -3.97 -4.44 -7.94
CA VAL A 56 -3.66 -3.99 -6.58
C VAL A 56 -4.12 -2.55 -6.47
N ARG A 57 -4.93 -2.28 -5.45
CA ARG A 57 -5.45 -0.96 -5.15
C ARG A 57 -4.93 -0.52 -3.79
N VAL A 58 -4.37 0.68 -3.71
CA VAL A 58 -3.77 1.25 -2.50
C VAL A 58 -4.69 2.32 -1.96
N TYR A 59 -5.02 2.24 -0.68
CA TYR A 59 -5.91 3.18 -0.02
C TYR A 59 -5.25 3.79 1.23
N GLN A 60 -5.53 5.06 1.47
CA GLN A 60 -5.40 5.69 2.78
C GLN A 60 -6.66 5.39 3.60
N ALA A 61 -6.46 4.84 4.80
CA ALA A 61 -7.55 4.65 5.74
C ALA A 61 -7.99 6.00 6.30
N LEU A 62 -9.30 6.27 6.29
CA LEU A 62 -9.87 7.52 6.81
C LEU A 62 -10.68 7.27 8.09
N PRO A 63 -10.80 8.28 8.99
CA PRO A 63 -11.60 8.16 10.21
C PRO A 63 -13.05 7.81 9.89
N GLY A 64 -13.64 6.88 10.66
CA GLY A 64 -15.03 6.45 10.49
C GLY A 64 -15.27 5.47 9.33
N ALA A 65 -14.30 5.29 8.44
CA ALA A 65 -14.35 4.25 7.41
C ALA A 65 -13.85 2.91 7.94
N SER A 66 -14.41 1.82 7.41
CA SER A 66 -13.85 0.50 7.66
C SER A 66 -12.53 0.38 6.89
N ALA A 67 -11.42 0.25 7.59
CA ALA A 67 -10.12 0.01 6.97
C ALA A 67 -10.01 -1.41 6.31
N LEU A 68 -11.11 -2.17 6.23
CA LEU A 68 -11.22 -3.43 5.47
C LEU A 68 -12.03 -3.29 4.17
N LYS A 69 -12.47 -2.07 3.85
CA LYS A 69 -13.38 -1.81 2.74
C LYS A 69 -12.84 -0.71 1.85
N GLU A 70 -13.25 -0.70 0.60
CA GLU A 70 -12.97 0.44 -0.28
C GLU A 70 -13.80 1.66 0.15
N GLU A 71 -15.04 1.40 0.59
CA GLU A 71 -15.99 2.46 0.91
C GLU A 71 -15.51 3.32 2.08
N GLY A 72 -15.44 4.63 1.83
CA GLY A 72 -15.04 5.64 2.80
C GLY A 72 -13.52 5.83 2.94
N ASN A 73 -12.69 5.00 2.30
CA ASN A 73 -11.24 5.19 2.25
C ASN A 73 -10.82 5.93 0.98
N ARG A 74 -9.70 6.68 1.03
CA ARG A 74 -9.19 7.41 -0.14
C ARG A 74 -8.31 6.48 -0.98
N LEU A 75 -8.66 6.28 -2.24
CA LEU A 75 -7.80 5.57 -3.20
C LEU A 75 -6.58 6.44 -3.52
N LEU A 76 -5.39 5.89 -3.38
CA LEU A 76 -4.10 6.55 -3.66
C LEU A 76 -3.55 6.13 -5.02
N ASP A 77 -3.58 4.84 -5.33
CA ASP A 77 -3.01 4.31 -6.56
C ASP A 77 -3.63 2.95 -6.95
N VAL A 78 -3.61 2.61 -8.24
CA VAL A 78 -4.10 1.33 -8.79
C VAL A 78 -3.09 0.80 -9.78
N ARG A 79 -2.70 -0.47 -9.61
CA ARG A 79 -1.71 -1.11 -10.48
C ARG A 79 -2.18 -2.48 -10.93
N ARG A 80 -2.12 -2.70 -12.24
CA ARG A 80 -2.28 -4.02 -12.85
C ARG A 80 -0.93 -4.62 -13.14
N MET A 81 -0.74 -5.86 -12.71
CA MET A 81 0.55 -6.53 -12.76
C MET A 81 0.36 -8.02 -13.00
N THR A 82 1.36 -8.70 -13.55
CA THR A 82 1.17 -10.13 -13.83
C THR A 82 1.20 -10.96 -12.55
N TYR A 83 0.31 -11.94 -12.40
CA TYR A 83 0.25 -12.79 -11.20
C TYR A 83 1.55 -13.57 -10.96
N ASN A 84 2.28 -13.91 -12.03
CA ASN A 84 3.50 -14.72 -11.96
C ASN A 84 4.82 -13.93 -11.89
N SER A 85 4.78 -12.59 -11.95
CA SER A 85 6.00 -11.77 -11.81
C SER A 85 6.62 -11.84 -10.40
N VAL A 86 7.91 -11.53 -10.33
CA VAL A 86 8.64 -11.27 -9.08
C VAL A 86 9.35 -9.95 -9.25
N GLY A 87 9.33 -9.10 -8.23
CA GLY A 87 10.03 -7.82 -8.29
C GLY A 87 9.39 -6.75 -7.41
N TRP A 88 9.97 -5.55 -7.51
CA TRP A 88 9.48 -4.36 -6.85
C TRP A 88 8.33 -3.73 -7.62
N GLU A 89 7.26 -3.42 -6.91
CA GLU A 89 6.19 -2.54 -7.37
C GLU A 89 6.24 -1.24 -6.59
N VAL A 90 6.08 -0.13 -7.30
CA VAL A 90 6.10 1.21 -6.71
C VAL A 90 4.72 1.82 -6.88
N PHE A 91 4.21 2.36 -5.78
CA PHE A 91 2.93 3.07 -5.70
C PHE A 91 3.16 4.50 -5.21
N TYR A 92 2.43 5.45 -5.79
CA TYR A 92 2.56 6.86 -5.43
C TYR A 92 1.56 7.22 -4.31
N VAL A 93 2.09 7.66 -3.17
CA VAL A 93 1.32 7.81 -1.93
C VAL A 93 1.51 9.19 -1.29
N LYS A 94 1.85 10.19 -2.11
CA LYS A 94 2.16 11.56 -1.70
C LYS A 94 1.07 12.17 -0.81
N GLU A 95 -0.20 12.09 -1.23
CA GLU A 95 -1.31 12.70 -0.49
C GLU A 95 -1.43 12.14 0.95
N ALA A 96 -1.25 10.83 1.10
CA ALA A 96 -1.27 10.20 2.41
C ALA A 96 -0.06 10.63 3.27
N ALA A 97 1.12 10.74 2.65
CA ALA A 97 2.32 11.20 3.34
C ALA A 97 2.16 12.64 3.84
N GLU A 98 1.60 13.54 3.02
CA GLU A 98 1.32 14.92 3.42
C GLU A 98 0.32 15.00 4.57
N ASP A 99 -0.74 14.19 4.54
CA ASP A 99 -1.72 14.12 5.63
C ASP A 99 -1.08 13.65 6.94
N TRP A 100 -0.23 12.61 6.88
CA TRP A 100 0.45 12.08 8.07
C TRP A 100 1.50 13.03 8.64
N ILE A 101 2.21 13.78 7.79
CA ILE A 101 3.18 14.80 8.23
C ILE A 101 2.44 15.97 8.88
N ARG A 102 1.34 16.43 8.28
CA ARG A 102 0.54 17.55 8.80
C ARG A 102 -0.16 17.19 10.10
N ASN A 103 -0.68 15.97 10.18
CA ASN A 103 -1.36 15.46 11.36
C ASN A 103 -1.09 13.95 11.51
N PRO A 104 -0.15 13.55 12.37
CA PRO A 104 0.18 12.15 12.60
C PRO A 104 -1.00 11.28 13.04
N ALA A 105 -2.05 11.87 13.63
CA ALA A 105 -3.26 11.13 14.04
C ALA A 105 -4.09 10.62 12.86
N THR A 106 -3.87 11.11 11.64
CA THR A 106 -4.52 10.61 10.41
C THR A 106 -3.92 9.30 9.91
N ASN A 107 -2.84 8.84 10.52
CA ASN A 107 -2.24 7.55 10.21
C ASN A 107 -2.94 6.43 10.99
N LEU A 108 -3.99 5.87 10.38
CA LEU A 108 -4.88 4.89 11.02
C LEU A 108 -4.49 3.42 10.76
N GLY A 109 -3.24 3.14 10.40
CA GLY A 109 -2.79 1.76 10.22
C GLY A 109 -2.70 0.99 11.56
N GLN A 110 -3.14 -0.27 11.58
CA GLN A 110 -2.94 -1.17 12.72
C GLN A 110 -2.21 -2.43 12.25
N THR A 111 -1.14 -2.80 12.94
CA THR A 111 -0.25 -3.92 12.57
C THR A 111 -0.91 -5.27 12.86
N ARG A 112 -1.00 -6.14 11.83
CA ARG A 112 -0.86 -7.59 12.03
C ARG A 112 0.29 -8.07 11.15
N THR A 113 1.41 -8.31 11.82
CA THR A 113 2.68 -8.78 11.27
C THR A 113 2.51 -10.12 10.58
N TYR A 114 2.93 -10.22 9.32
CA TYR A 114 3.88 -11.21 8.79
C TYR A 114 4.22 -10.80 7.35
N ALA A 115 5.19 -9.90 7.15
CA ALA A 115 5.91 -9.88 5.87
C ALA A 115 7.22 -9.07 5.96
N GLU A 116 8.20 -9.65 5.26
CA GLU A 116 9.48 -9.16 4.70
C GLU A 116 9.56 -7.63 4.45
N PRO A 117 10.78 -7.04 4.34
CA PRO A 117 10.98 -5.61 4.54
C PRO A 117 10.25 -4.75 3.50
N PHE A 118 9.29 -3.95 3.98
CA PHE A 118 8.64 -2.88 3.23
C PHE A 118 9.39 -1.57 3.45
N PHE A 119 9.65 -0.83 2.37
CA PHE A 119 10.30 0.47 2.45
C PHE A 119 9.33 1.56 2.00
N PHE A 120 9.18 2.58 2.85
CA PHE A 120 8.49 3.83 2.53
C PHE A 120 9.56 4.91 2.39
N ARG A 121 9.55 5.63 1.25
CA ARG A 121 10.48 6.73 1.00
C ARG A 121 9.69 7.97 0.60
N ALA A 122 9.82 9.02 1.39
CA ALA A 122 9.36 10.37 1.05
C ALA A 122 10.58 11.25 0.74
N ALA A 123 10.49 12.04 -0.33
CA ALA A 123 11.46 13.08 -0.65
C ALA A 123 10.82 14.44 -0.37
N CYS A 124 11.48 15.23 0.48
CA CYS A 124 11.12 16.59 0.81
C CYS A 124 12.10 17.56 0.12
N GLY A 125 11.64 18.77 -0.17
CA GLY A 125 12.46 19.86 -0.71
C GLY A 125 11.96 21.22 -0.28
#